data_AF-A0A5C8ZIJ5-F1
#
_entry.id   AF-A0A5C8ZIJ5-F1
#
_cell.length_a   1.000
_cell.length_b   1.000
_cell.length_c   1.000
_cell.angle_alpha   90.00
_cell.angle_beta   90.00
_cell.angle_gamma   90.00
#
_symmetry.space_group_name_H-M   'P 1'
#
loop_
_entity.id
_entity.type
_entity.pdbx_description
1 polymer ?
#
loop_
_entity_poly.entity_id
_entity_poly.type
_entity_poly.pdbx_seq_one_letter_code
_entity_poly.pdbx_strand_id
1 'polypeptide(L)'
;MSSSTTSTRRASPRSAAPSGALRLLQAATALSVLVVLAQFVTAGQLLSGAPGAEGLHAAGAIALHVVQGLVVVAALLLQRATRGPVWPTALAALSFLVGFAQAWTGDHAGLAVHVPGAVITTVVTVWLTAWAFSGARRTA
;
A
#
# COMPACT_ATOMS: atom_id res chain seq x y z
N MET A 1 -20.51 14.70 -59.20
CA MET A 1 -21.00 15.18 -57.90
C MET A 1 -20.62 14.11 -56.88
N SER A 2 -19.49 14.27 -56.18
CA SER A 2 -18.98 13.28 -55.22
C SER A 2 -19.27 13.77 -53.81
N SER A 3 -20.16 13.07 -53.11
CA SER A 3 -20.62 13.44 -51.78
C SER A 3 -19.58 13.07 -50.72
N SER A 4 -19.03 14.08 -50.06
CA SER A 4 -18.14 13.93 -48.90
C SER A 4 -18.95 13.59 -47.66
N THR A 5 -18.95 12.33 -47.23
CA THR A 5 -19.52 11.95 -45.93
C THR A 5 -18.55 12.31 -44.81
N THR A 6 -18.81 13.44 -44.15
CA THR A 6 -18.14 13.83 -42.90
C THR A 6 -18.59 12.91 -41.78
N SER A 7 -17.72 11.97 -41.40
CA SER A 7 -17.92 11.12 -40.22
C SER A 7 -17.61 11.92 -38.95
N THR A 8 -18.64 12.39 -38.27
CA THR A 8 -18.55 12.99 -36.93
C THR A 8 -18.27 11.90 -35.90
N ARG A 9 -16.98 11.71 -35.57
CA ARG A 9 -16.54 10.85 -34.47
C ARG A 9 -16.99 11.47 -33.14
N ARG A 10 -18.11 10.99 -32.61
CA ARG A 10 -18.60 11.32 -31.27
C ARG A 10 -17.54 10.87 -30.25
N ALA A 11 -16.93 11.82 -29.54
CA ALA A 11 -15.96 11.53 -28.48
C ALA A 11 -16.71 10.87 -27.32
N SER A 12 -16.51 9.56 -27.13
CA SER A 12 -16.97 8.88 -25.92
C SER A 12 -16.23 9.46 -24.71
N PRO A 13 -16.90 9.72 -23.57
CA PRO A 13 -16.23 10.16 -22.36
C PRO A 13 -15.28 9.05 -21.92
N ARG A 14 -13.98 9.31 -22.07
CA ARG A 14 -12.93 8.40 -21.61
C ARG A 14 -12.99 8.41 -20.09
N SER A 15 -13.49 7.32 -19.50
CA SER A 15 -13.59 7.16 -18.05
C SER A 15 -12.25 7.53 -17.39
N ALA A 16 -12.27 8.49 -16.45
CA ALA A 16 -11.10 9.00 -15.73
C ALA A 16 -10.42 7.98 -14.78
N ALA A 17 -10.81 6.70 -14.87
CA ALA A 17 -10.55 5.66 -13.88
C ALA A 17 -9.15 5.02 -13.86
N PRO A 18 -8.29 5.04 -14.91
CA PRO A 18 -6.98 4.40 -14.82
C PRO A 18 -5.95 5.21 -14.02
N SER A 19 -5.97 6.55 -14.11
CA SER A 19 -4.95 7.41 -13.49
C SER A 19 -5.22 7.69 -12.01
N GLY A 20 -6.49 7.82 -11.61
CA GLY A 20 -6.87 8.09 -10.22
C GLY A 20 -6.55 6.94 -9.27
N ALA A 21 -6.94 5.72 -9.62
CA ALA A 21 -6.68 4.53 -8.80
C ALA A 21 -5.17 4.25 -8.67
N LEU A 22 -4.40 4.44 -9.74
CA LEU A 22 -2.95 4.31 -9.71
C LEU A 22 -2.29 5.36 -8.81
N ARG A 23 -2.70 6.63 -8.91
CA ARG A 23 -2.19 7.71 -8.04
C ARG A 23 -2.51 7.46 -6.57
N LEU A 24 -3.73 6.99 -6.28
CA LEU A 24 -4.12 6.61 -4.92
C LEU A 24 -3.23 5.48 -4.38
N LEU A 25 -2.98 4.45 -5.18
CA LEU A 25 -2.09 3.35 -4.78
C LEU A 25 -0.65 3.84 -4.54
N GLN A 26 -0.12 4.68 -5.43
CA GLN A 26 1.20 5.30 -5.27
C GLN A 26 1.31 6.11 -3.99
N ALA A 27 0.32 6.96 -3.70
CA ALA A 27 0.29 7.75 -2.48
C ALA A 27 0.16 6.89 -1.22
N ALA A 28 -0.76 5.91 -1.22
CA ALA A 28 -0.98 5.02 -0.08
C ALA A 28 0.25 4.15 0.24
N THR A 29 0.89 3.59 -0.79
CA THR A 29 2.11 2.78 -0.62
C THR A 29 3.29 3.62 -0.14
N ALA A 30 3.49 4.82 -0.70
CA ALA A 30 4.51 5.75 -0.22
C ALA A 30 4.27 6.16 1.24
N LEU A 31 3.02 6.47 1.61
CA LEU A 31 2.66 6.74 3.00
C LEU A 31 2.93 5.53 3.91
N SER A 32 2.64 4.31 3.44
CA SER A 32 2.93 3.09 4.19
C SER A 32 4.43 2.95 4.49
N VAL A 33 5.30 3.30 3.53
CA VAL A 33 6.76 3.33 3.74
C VAL A 33 7.13 4.35 4.81
N LEU A 34 6.57 5.56 4.76
CA LEU A 34 6.85 6.60 5.76
C LEU A 34 6.41 6.17 7.17
N VAL A 35 5.25 5.52 7.30
CA VAL A 35 4.78 5.00 8.59
C VAL A 35 5.68 3.87 9.09
N VAL A 36 6.13 2.96 8.21
CA VAL A 36 7.10 1.91 8.58
C VAL A 36 8.43 2.53 9.07
N LEU A 37 8.92 3.59 8.43
CA LEU A 37 10.11 4.32 8.92
C LEU A 37 9.87 4.92 10.31
N ALA A 38 8.70 5.51 10.57
CA ALA A 38 8.34 6.00 11.89
C ALA A 38 8.24 4.85 12.93
N GLN A 39 7.75 3.66 12.54
CA GLN A 39 7.76 2.48 13.39
C GLN A 39 9.18 2.06 13.79
N PHE A 40 10.15 2.13 12.88
CA PHE A 40 11.54 1.84 13.21
C PHE A 40 12.17 2.87 14.15
N VAL A 41 11.86 4.15 13.98
CA VAL A 41 12.31 5.21 14.89
C VAL A 41 11.75 4.97 16.30
N THR A 42 10.45 4.74 16.41
CA THR A 42 9.79 4.48 17.71
C THR A 42 10.23 3.16 18.34
N ALA A 43 10.51 2.12 17.53
CA ALA A 43 11.10 0.87 18.01
C ALA A 43 12.51 1.10 18.59
N GLY A 44 13.34 1.93 17.94
CA GLY A 44 14.65 2.31 18.48
C GLY A 44 14.54 3.07 19.80
N GLN A 45 13.58 3.97 19.92
CA GLN A 45 13.27 4.69 21.16
C GLN A 45 12.79 3.74 22.27
N LEU A 46 11.95 2.77 21.94
CA LEU A 46 11.49 1.71 22.85
C LEU A 46 12.66 0.90 23.41
N LEU A 47 13.55 0.42 22.53
CA LEU A 47 14.76 -0.32 22.92
C LEU A 47 15.73 0.52 23.75
N SER A 48 15.68 1.85 23.62
CA SER A 48 16.47 2.80 24.41
C SER A 48 15.81 3.20 25.73
N GLY A 49 14.62 2.69 26.04
CA GLY A 49 13.87 3.02 27.26
C GLY A 49 13.28 4.44 27.27
N ALA A 50 13.06 5.05 26.10
CA ALA A 50 12.52 6.40 26.01
C ALA A 50 11.07 6.46 26.54
N PRO A 51 10.73 7.43 27.43
CA PRO A 51 9.37 7.56 27.96
C PRO A 51 8.34 7.76 26.84
N GLY A 52 7.22 7.04 26.91
CA GLY A 52 6.11 7.17 25.97
C GLY A 52 6.33 6.53 24.59
N ALA A 53 7.51 5.94 24.32
CA ALA A 53 7.81 5.31 23.03
C ALA A 53 6.86 4.14 22.71
N GLU A 54 6.38 3.42 23.72
CA GLU A 54 5.39 2.34 23.57
C GLU A 54 4.07 2.86 23.00
N GLY A 55 3.52 3.93 23.58
CA GLY A 55 2.29 4.54 23.10
C GLY A 55 2.44 5.09 21.67
N LEU A 56 3.59 5.70 21.35
CA LEU A 56 3.88 6.18 20.00
C LEU A 56 3.99 5.01 19.00
N HIS A 57 4.66 3.92 19.36
CA HIS A 57 4.81 2.74 18.51
C HIS A 57 3.47 2.02 18.29
N ALA A 58 2.64 1.92 19.33
CA ALA A 58 1.29 1.36 19.24
C ALA A 58 0.38 2.23 18.37
N ALA A 59 0.42 3.56 18.54
CA ALA A 59 -0.33 4.49 17.70
C ALA A 59 0.12 4.42 16.23
N GLY A 60 1.43 4.33 15.98
CA GLY A 60 1.97 4.16 14.65
C GLY A 60 1.62 2.81 14.02
N ALA A 61 1.49 1.74 14.82
CA ALA A 61 0.96 0.46 14.36
C ALA A 61 -0.50 0.63 13.90
N ILE A 62 -1.35 1.30 14.66
CA ILE A 62 -2.74 1.59 14.25
C ILE A 62 -2.77 2.39 12.94
N ALA A 63 -1.95 3.44 12.84
CA ALA A 63 -1.83 4.23 11.61
C ALA A 63 -1.41 3.36 10.42
N LEU A 64 -0.47 2.44 10.62
CA LEU A 64 -0.02 1.51 9.58
C LEU A 64 -1.16 0.60 9.11
N HIS A 65 -2.00 0.09 10.02
CA HIS A 65 -3.17 -0.72 9.63
C HIS A 65 -4.13 0.08 8.76
N VAL A 66 -4.46 1.32 9.13
CA VAL A 66 -5.34 2.18 8.34
C VAL A 66 -4.76 2.40 6.94
N VAL A 67 -3.47 2.74 6.86
CA VAL A 67 -2.79 2.99 5.59
C VAL A 67 -2.69 1.72 4.74
N GLN A 68 -2.37 0.57 5.32
CA GLN A 68 -2.35 -0.71 4.61
C GLN A 68 -3.75 -1.11 4.11
N GLY A 69 -4.80 -0.82 4.88
CA GLY A 69 -6.19 -0.97 4.42
C GLY A 69 -6.48 -0.11 3.20
N LEU A 70 -6.00 1.14 3.17
CA LEU A 70 -6.09 2.00 1.99
C LEU A 70 -5.30 1.44 0.80
N VAL A 71 -4.13 0.84 1.01
CA VAL A 71 -3.36 0.16 -0.04
C VAL A 71 -4.17 -0.99 -0.65
N VAL A 72 -4.84 -1.81 0.18
CA VAL A 72 -5.71 -2.90 -0.30
C VAL A 72 -6.84 -2.36 -1.17
N VAL A 73 -7.56 -1.33 -0.71
CA VAL A 73 -8.64 -0.72 -1.45
C VAL A 73 -8.14 -0.13 -2.77
N ALA A 74 -7.03 0.61 -2.76
CA ALA A 74 -6.45 1.21 -3.95
C ALA A 74 -6.00 0.15 -4.97
N ALA A 75 -5.36 -0.92 -4.51
CA ALA A 75 -4.94 -2.04 -5.36
C ALA A 75 -6.15 -2.73 -6.01
N LEU A 76 -7.22 -2.97 -5.24
CA LEU A 76 -8.46 -3.57 -5.74
C LEU A 76 -9.16 -2.67 -6.78
N LEU A 77 -9.21 -1.36 -6.53
CA LEU A 77 -9.78 -0.40 -7.48
C LEU A 77 -9.00 -0.41 -8.80
N LEU A 78 -7.67 -0.38 -8.73
CA LEU A 78 -6.81 -0.44 -9.90
C LEU A 78 -6.98 -1.77 -10.65
N GLN A 79 -7.00 -2.89 -9.92
CA GLN A 79 -7.23 -4.22 -10.49
C GLN A 79 -8.56 -4.29 -11.23
N ARG A 80 -9.65 -3.79 -10.65
CA ARG A 80 -10.98 -3.78 -11.27
C ARG A 80 -11.03 -2.87 -12.50
N ALA A 81 -10.39 -1.70 -12.44
CA ALA A 81 -10.35 -0.73 -13.54
C ALA A 81 -9.55 -1.23 -14.74
N THR A 82 -8.47 -1.99 -14.51
CA THR A 82 -7.55 -2.44 -15.57
C THR A 82 -7.75 -3.89 -15.98
N ARG A 83 -8.49 -4.69 -15.19
CA ARG A 83 -8.48 -6.17 -15.25
C ARG A 83 -7.06 -6.75 -15.20
N GLY A 84 -6.16 -6.04 -14.51
CA GLY A 84 -4.75 -6.38 -14.38
C GLY A 84 -4.50 -7.57 -13.45
N PRO A 85 -3.21 -7.90 -13.19
CA PRO A 85 -2.85 -9.06 -12.40
C PRO A 85 -3.41 -9.00 -10.97
N VAL A 86 -3.79 -10.16 -10.44
CA VAL A 86 -4.40 -10.27 -9.10
C VAL A 86 -3.38 -10.20 -7.96
N TRP A 87 -2.11 -10.53 -8.25
CA TRP A 87 -1.08 -10.69 -7.23
C TRP A 87 -0.80 -9.43 -6.39
N PRO A 88 -0.82 -8.17 -6.91
CA PRO A 88 -0.56 -7.01 -6.07
C PRO A 88 -1.64 -6.79 -5.02
N THR A 89 -2.90 -7.08 -5.40
CA THR A 89 -4.04 -6.99 -4.48
C THR A 89 -3.98 -8.08 -3.42
N ALA A 90 -3.66 -9.31 -3.83
CA ALA A 90 -3.47 -10.42 -2.90
C ALA A 90 -2.32 -10.15 -1.91
N LEU A 91 -1.20 -9.64 -2.40
CA LEU A 91 -0.03 -9.32 -1.57
C LEU A 91 -0.31 -8.16 -0.61
N ALA A 92 -1.02 -7.12 -1.06
CA ALA A 92 -1.47 -6.03 -0.18
C ALA A 92 -2.41 -6.55 0.92
N ALA A 93 -3.37 -7.41 0.57
CA ALA A 93 -4.31 -7.98 1.53
C ALA A 93 -3.58 -8.88 2.55
N LEU A 94 -2.64 -9.71 2.08
CA LEU A 94 -1.83 -10.53 2.96
C LEU A 94 -0.97 -9.68 3.90
N SER A 95 -0.33 -8.62 3.40
CA SER A 95 0.45 -7.68 4.22
C SER A 95 -0.41 -7.03 5.30
N PHE A 96 -1.62 -6.59 4.94
CA PHE A 96 -2.57 -6.01 5.89
C PHE A 96 -2.94 -7.00 7.01
N LEU A 97 -3.22 -8.26 6.66
CA LEU A 97 -3.53 -9.31 7.65
C LEU A 97 -2.32 -9.67 8.52
N VAL A 98 -1.12 -9.75 7.94
CA VAL A 98 0.12 -9.96 8.69
C VAL A 98 0.38 -8.80 9.65
N GLY A 99 -0.04 -7.57 9.32
CA GLY A 99 0.01 -6.42 10.23
C GLY A 99 -0.68 -6.67 11.58
N PHE A 100 -1.86 -7.33 11.57
CA PHE A 100 -2.57 -7.66 12.82
C PHE A 100 -1.82 -8.72 13.63
N ALA A 101 -1.26 -9.72 12.95
CA ALA A 101 -0.40 -10.70 13.60
C ALA A 101 0.84 -10.01 14.20
N GLN A 102 1.42 -9.03 13.51
CA GLN A 102 2.54 -8.24 14.01
C GLN A 102 2.19 -7.44 15.27
N ALA A 103 1.02 -6.79 15.29
CA ALA A 103 0.51 -6.12 16.49
C ALA A 103 0.40 -7.10 17.67
N TRP A 104 -0.23 -8.26 17.44
CA TRP A 104 -0.35 -9.28 18.48
C TRP A 104 1.01 -9.79 18.98
N THR A 105 1.95 -10.06 18.07
CA THR A 105 3.31 -10.53 18.44
C THR A 105 4.13 -9.48 19.16
N GLY A 106 3.92 -8.19 18.85
CA GLY A 106 4.57 -7.08 19.55
C GLY A 106 4.24 -7.06 21.04
N ASP A 107 3.00 -7.43 21.37
CA ASP A 107 2.51 -7.48 22.75
C ASP A 107 2.81 -8.83 23.45
N HIS A 108 2.91 -9.95 22.71
CA HIS A 108 2.87 -11.30 23.32
C HIS A 108 4.03 -12.26 22.96
N ALA A 109 4.65 -12.16 21.79
CA ALA A 109 5.54 -13.20 21.25
C ALA A 109 7.03 -12.83 21.27
N GLY A 110 7.35 -11.62 21.75
CA GLY A 110 8.71 -11.13 21.90
C GLY A 110 9.41 -10.74 20.59
N LEU A 111 10.56 -10.08 20.74
CA LEU A 111 11.32 -9.49 19.63
C LEU A 111 11.77 -10.51 18.57
N ALA A 112 11.96 -11.77 18.97
CA ALA A 112 12.41 -12.84 18.09
C ALA A 112 11.43 -13.14 16.94
N VAL A 113 10.13 -12.88 17.13
CA VAL A 113 9.10 -13.04 16.09
C VAL A 113 8.74 -11.69 15.48
N HIS A 114 8.63 -10.65 16.30
CA HIS A 114 8.24 -9.33 15.86
C HIS A 114 9.25 -8.71 14.88
N VAL A 115 10.56 -8.77 15.18
CA VAL A 115 11.58 -8.12 14.33
C VAL A 115 11.69 -8.77 12.94
N PRO A 116 11.80 -10.10 12.78
CA PRO A 116 11.81 -10.72 11.45
C PRO A 116 10.53 -10.44 10.65
N GLY A 117 9.37 -10.46 11.32
CA GLY A 117 8.09 -10.13 10.69
C GLY A 117 8.03 -8.67 10.20
N ALA A 118 8.56 -7.73 10.98
CA ALA A 118 8.68 -6.33 10.59
C ALA A 118 9.59 -6.15 9.36
N VAL A 119 10.71 -6.89 9.28
CA VAL A 119 11.61 -6.87 8.12
C VAL A 119 10.89 -7.39 6.86
N ILE A 120 10.20 -8.53 6.96
CA ILE A 120 9.44 -9.10 5.83
C ILE A 120 8.36 -8.13 5.36
N THR A 121 7.61 -7.56 6.30
CA THR A 121 6.55 -6.57 6.01
C THR A 121 7.12 -5.31 5.33
N THR A 122 8.31 -4.88 5.75
CA THR A 122 9.03 -3.75 5.13
C THR A 122 9.39 -4.06 3.68
N VAL A 123 9.97 -5.23 3.42
CA VAL A 123 10.32 -5.66 2.05
C VAL A 123 9.09 -5.69 1.16
N VAL A 124 7.98 -6.28 1.63
CA VAL A 124 6.71 -6.32 0.89
C VAL A 124 6.17 -4.92 0.60
N THR A 125 6.21 -4.03 1.59
CA THR A 125 5.75 -2.64 1.47
C THR A 125 6.57 -1.87 0.44
N VAL A 126 7.89 -1.96 0.50
CA VAL A 126 8.80 -1.33 -0.46
C VAL A 126 8.63 -1.92 -1.86
N TRP A 127 8.48 -3.25 -1.97
CA TRP A 127 8.23 -3.93 -3.24
C TRP A 127 6.92 -3.46 -3.90
N LEU A 128 5.82 -3.42 -3.16
CA LEU A 128 4.54 -2.92 -3.66
C LEU A 128 4.62 -1.46 -4.09
N THR A 129 5.37 -0.64 -3.34
CA THR A 129 5.65 0.75 -3.71
C THR A 129 6.43 0.81 -5.03
N ALA A 130 7.55 0.10 -5.13
CA ALA A 130 8.36 0.05 -6.35
C ALA A 130 7.55 -0.44 -7.55
N TRP A 131 6.68 -1.44 -7.36
CA TRP A 131 5.76 -1.91 -8.40
C TRP A 131 4.74 -0.83 -8.82
N ALA A 132 4.10 -0.16 -7.87
CA ALA A 132 3.15 0.93 -8.15
C ALA A 132 3.80 2.09 -8.93
N PHE A 133 5.11 2.33 -8.69
CA PHE A 133 5.90 3.36 -9.36
C PHE A 133 6.66 2.88 -10.60
N SER A 134 6.62 1.61 -10.99
CA SER A 134 7.36 1.13 -12.17
C SER A 134 6.58 0.11 -13.01
N GLY A 135 6.04 -0.94 -12.38
CA GLY A 135 5.34 -2.04 -13.02
C GLY A 135 3.89 -1.73 -13.38
N ALA A 136 3.17 -1.03 -12.50
CA ALA A 136 1.75 -0.73 -12.71
C ALA A 136 1.48 0.16 -13.94
N ARG A 137 2.45 1.01 -14.32
CA ARG A 137 2.37 1.83 -15.55
C ARG A 137 2.52 1.02 -16.83
N ARG A 138 3.11 -0.19 -16.78
CA ARG A 138 3.29 -1.04 -17.96
C ARG A 138 2.07 -1.94 -18.24
N THR A 139 1.21 -2.14 -17.24
CA THR A 139 0.02 -2.99 -17.31
C THR A 139 -1.30 -2.23 -17.41
N ALA A 140 -1.26 -0.90 -17.26
CA ALA A 140 -2.41 0.01 -17.36
C ALA A 140 -2.38 0.75 -18.70
#